data_AF-A0A3D2GSS7-F1
#
_entry.id   AF-A0A3D2GSS7-F1
#
_cell.length_a   1.000
_cell.length_b   1.000
_cell.length_c   1.000
_cell.angle_alpha   90.00
_cell.angle_beta   90.00
_cell.angle_gamma   90.00
#
_symmetry.space_group_name_H-M   'P 1'
#
loop_
_entity.id
_entity.type
_entity.pdbx_description
1 polymer ?
#
loop_
_entity_poly.entity_id
_entity_poly.type
_entity_poly.pdbx_seq_one_letter_code
_entity_poly.pdbx_strand_id
1 'polypeptide(L)'
;MICILLLCIATPAEARTRFGTEDKIIRIQKIEVPAAARQMVPPEFLDNAYLARRISIKWFIAGAYLTDHGYVIELDDDRYFDLGTERISALQTIGVLPIPLSAAPIPASEYVIGYSLWPILAFVLISTTISIMIRNRRS
;
A
#
# COMPACT_ATOMS: atom_id res chain seq x y z
N MET A 1 -14.62 15.24 38.97
CA MET A 1 -13.49 14.31 39.21
C MET A 1 -13.59 13.15 38.21
N ILE A 2 -13.34 13.42 36.93
CA ILE A 2 -13.38 12.46 35.81
C ILE A 2 -12.34 12.97 34.80
N CYS A 3 -11.10 12.46 34.82
CA CYS A 3 -10.15 12.64 33.71
C CYS A 3 -8.84 11.82 33.85
N ILE A 4 -8.87 10.61 34.41
CA ILE A 4 -7.67 9.77 34.52
C ILE A 4 -8.05 8.32 34.24
N LEU A 5 -8.40 7.97 33.00
CA LEU A 5 -8.53 6.56 32.62
C LEU A 5 -8.42 6.32 31.10
N LEU A 6 -7.42 6.90 30.43
CA LEU A 6 -7.25 6.71 28.98
C LEU A 6 -5.78 6.72 28.52
N LEU A 7 -4.87 6.12 29.30
CA LEU A 7 -3.43 6.11 29.01
C LEU A 7 -2.74 4.73 29.02
N CYS A 8 -3.49 3.62 29.06
CA CYS A 8 -2.90 2.29 29.28
C CYS A 8 -3.14 1.23 28.19
N ILE A 9 -3.16 1.60 26.92
CA ILE A 9 -3.02 0.60 25.84
C ILE A 9 -1.97 1.05 24.83
N ALA A 10 -0.79 1.46 25.31
CA ALA A 10 0.41 1.36 24.49
C ALA A 10 0.82 -0.12 24.54
N THR A 11 0.30 -0.93 23.62
CA THR A 11 0.99 -2.18 23.30
C THR A 11 2.43 -1.81 22.93
N PRO A 12 3.44 -2.59 23.37
CA PRO A 12 4.78 -2.44 22.82
C PRO A 12 4.65 -2.76 21.34
N ALA A 13 4.47 -1.72 20.52
CA ALA A 13 4.70 -1.83 19.11
C ALA A 13 6.15 -2.27 19.01
N GLU A 14 6.37 -3.55 18.66
CA GLU A 14 7.65 -4.00 18.13
C GLU A 14 7.93 -3.12 16.93
N ALA A 15 8.56 -1.98 17.18
CA ALA A 15 9.10 -1.10 16.19
C ALA A 15 10.33 -1.82 15.64
N ARG A 16 10.11 -2.89 14.88
CA ARG A 16 11.09 -3.34 13.89
C ARG A 16 11.35 -2.11 13.04
N THR A 17 12.53 -1.53 13.19
CA THR A 17 12.97 -0.40 12.39
C THR A 17 13.00 -0.84 10.94
N ARG A 18 11.90 -0.62 10.22
CA ARG A 18 11.80 -0.81 8.78
C ARG A 18 12.52 0.38 8.17
N PHE A 19 13.72 0.14 7.65
CA PHE A 19 14.44 1.09 6.81
C PHE A 19 14.53 0.48 5.42
N GLY A 20 14.19 1.24 4.38
CA GLY A 20 14.20 0.77 3.00
C GLY A 20 12.84 0.86 2.31
N THR A 21 12.68 0.12 1.22
CA THR A 21 11.43 0.06 0.45
C THR A 21 10.72 -1.25 0.77
N GLU A 22 9.45 -1.16 1.15
CA GLU A 22 8.56 -2.32 1.32
C GLU A 22 7.62 -2.37 0.14
N ASP A 23 7.70 -3.43 -0.66
CA ASP A 23 6.77 -3.70 -1.75
C ASP A 23 5.61 -4.52 -1.23
N LYS A 24 4.38 -4.12 -1.58
CA LYS A 24 3.16 -4.78 -1.16
C LYS A 24 2.25 -5.05 -2.36
N ILE A 25 1.76 -6.28 -2.43
CA ILE A 25 0.80 -6.72 -3.45
C ILE A 25 -0.56 -6.86 -2.78
N ILE A 26 -1.54 -6.12 -3.28
CA ILE A 26 -2.91 -6.12 -2.75
C ILE A 26 -3.79 -6.88 -3.73
N ARG A 27 -4.21 -8.09 -3.36
CA ARG A 27 -5.15 -8.91 -4.13
C ARG A 27 -6.50 -8.20 -4.26
N ILE A 28 -6.98 -8.08 -5.49
CA ILE A 28 -8.24 -7.43 -5.82
C ILE A 28 -9.28 -8.49 -6.17
N GLN A 29 -8.95 -9.36 -7.13
CA GLN A 29 -9.92 -10.31 -7.68
C GLN A 29 -9.21 -11.54 -8.24
N LYS A 30 -9.82 -12.72 -8.09
CA LYS A 30 -9.34 -13.94 -8.74
C LYS A 30 -9.67 -13.88 -10.24
N ILE A 31 -8.69 -14.18 -11.08
CA ILE A 31 -8.86 -14.18 -12.54
C ILE A 31 -9.45 -15.53 -12.95
N GLU A 32 -10.60 -15.50 -13.62
CA GLU A 32 -11.18 -16.69 -14.24
C GLU A 32 -10.86 -16.66 -15.74
N VAL A 33 -9.96 -17.55 -16.17
CA VAL A 33 -9.54 -17.61 -17.57
C VAL A 33 -10.57 -18.39 -18.40
N PRO A 34 -11.20 -17.77 -19.43
CA PRO A 34 -12.12 -18.45 -20.33
C PRO A 34 -11.43 -19.58 -21.08
N ALA A 35 -12.14 -20.69 -21.34
CA ALA A 35 -11.58 -21.84 -22.07
C ALA A 35 -10.93 -21.46 -23.41
N ALA A 36 -11.49 -20.48 -24.12
CA ALA A 36 -10.96 -19.96 -25.38
C ALA A 36 -9.62 -19.23 -25.24
N ALA A 37 -9.36 -18.61 -24.10
CA ALA A 37 -8.12 -17.87 -23.84
C ALA A 37 -7.01 -18.73 -23.22
N ARG A 38 -7.31 -19.95 -22.73
CA ARG A 38 -6.33 -20.82 -22.06
C ARG A 38 -5.09 -21.17 -22.89
N GLN A 39 -5.20 -21.13 -24.22
CA GLN A 39 -4.07 -21.37 -25.13
C GLN A 39 -3.21 -20.11 -25.35
N MET A 40 -3.71 -18.92 -25.02
CA MET A 40 -3.07 -17.63 -25.26
C MET A 40 -2.40 -17.05 -24.00
N VAL A 41 -2.70 -17.59 -22.81
CA VAL A 41 -2.06 -17.20 -21.55
C VAL A 41 -1.13 -18.31 -21.04
N PRO A 42 -0.08 -17.94 -20.27
CA PRO A 42 0.79 -18.89 -19.62
C PRO A 42 0.00 -19.90 -18.77
N PRO A 43 0.43 -21.18 -18.69
CA PRO A 43 -0.29 -22.20 -17.92
C PRO A 43 -0.37 -21.87 -16.42
N GLU A 44 0.62 -21.12 -15.91
CA GLU A 44 0.65 -20.62 -14.53
C GLU A 44 -0.51 -19.66 -14.19
N PHE A 45 -1.15 -19.05 -15.19
CA PHE A 45 -2.31 -18.20 -14.95
C PHE A 45 -3.58 -19.00 -14.62
N LEU A 46 -3.61 -20.30 -14.97
CA LEU A 46 -4.81 -21.11 -14.88
C LEU A 46 -5.09 -21.63 -13.47
N ASP A 47 -4.04 -21.83 -12.68
CA ASP A 47 -4.16 -22.45 -11.36
C ASP A 47 -4.56 -21.42 -10.29
N ASN A 48 -3.81 -20.31 -10.17
CA ASN A 48 -3.97 -19.34 -9.08
C ASN A 48 -3.64 -17.88 -9.46
N ALA A 49 -4.03 -17.41 -10.66
CA ALA A 49 -3.86 -16.00 -10.99
C ALA A 49 -4.83 -15.09 -10.21
N TYR A 50 -4.28 -14.08 -9.54
CA TYR A 50 -5.03 -12.99 -8.94
C TYR A 50 -4.66 -11.66 -9.61
N LEU A 51 -5.67 -10.88 -9.98
CA LEU A 51 -5.50 -9.48 -10.26
C LEU A 51 -5.17 -8.78 -8.95
N ALA A 52 -4.03 -8.11 -8.91
CA ALA A 52 -3.57 -7.39 -7.74
C ALA A 52 -3.05 -6.00 -8.13
N ARG A 53 -2.84 -5.14 -7.14
CA ARG A 53 -2.17 -3.84 -7.30
C ARG A 53 -0.88 -3.84 -6.52
N ARG A 54 0.20 -3.36 -7.14
CA ARG A 54 1.51 -3.23 -6.50
C ARG A 54 1.69 -1.80 -5.99
N ILE A 55 2.02 -1.68 -4.72
CA ILE A 55 2.42 -0.42 -4.10
C ILE A 55 3.77 -0.58 -3.41
N SER A 56 4.51 0.51 -3.29
CA SER A 56 5.80 0.54 -2.61
C SER A 56 5.81 1.64 -1.56
N ILE A 57 6.17 1.30 -0.33
CA ILE A 57 6.27 2.24 0.78
C ILE A 57 7.74 2.45 1.11
N LYS A 58 8.21 3.69 1.05
CA LYS A 58 9.56 4.07 1.48
C LYS A 58 9.55 4.40 2.96
N TRP A 59 10.41 3.74 3.72
CA TRP A 59 10.54 3.89 5.16
C TRP A 59 11.86 4.55 5.55
N PHE A 60 11.78 5.60 6.37
CA PHE A 60 12.92 6.32 6.95
C PHE A 60 12.72 6.53 8.46
N ILE A 61 12.23 5.51 9.19
CA ILE A 61 11.73 5.48 10.61
C ILE A 61 10.21 5.32 10.66
N ALA A 62 9.47 6.14 9.91
CA ALA A 62 8.05 6.00 9.65
C ALA A 62 7.82 6.03 8.14
N GLY A 63 6.67 5.54 7.67
CA GLY A 63 6.37 5.54 6.24
C GLY A 63 6.40 6.98 5.73
N ALA A 64 7.31 7.24 4.80
CA ALA A 64 7.63 8.58 4.32
C ALA A 64 6.92 8.89 2.99
N TYR A 65 6.80 7.86 2.15
CA TYR A 65 6.20 7.97 0.84
C TYR A 65 5.56 6.67 0.39
N LEU A 66 4.37 6.75 -0.22
CA LEU A 66 3.70 5.65 -0.90
C LEU A 66 3.73 5.90 -2.42
N THR A 67 4.20 4.91 -3.17
CA THR A 67 4.20 4.88 -4.64
C THR A 67 3.25 3.81 -5.13
N ASP A 68 2.38 4.14 -6.08
CA ASP A 68 1.54 3.16 -6.78
C ASP A 68 2.20 2.77 -8.10
N HIS A 69 2.39 1.47 -8.32
CA HIS A 69 2.99 0.92 -9.54
C HIS A 69 1.92 0.43 -10.54
N GLY A 70 0.65 0.37 -10.14
CA GLY A 70 -0.45 -0.08 -10.99
C GLY A 70 -0.79 -1.56 -10.81
N TYR A 71 -1.46 -2.13 -11.82
CA TYR A 71 -1.97 -3.49 -11.78
C TYR A 71 -0.88 -4.52 -12.10
N VAL A 72 -0.96 -5.66 -11.43
CA VAL A 72 -0.11 -6.82 -11.65
C VAL A 72 -0.95 -8.08 -11.57
N ILE A 73 -0.45 -9.17 -12.15
CA ILE A 73 -1.03 -10.51 -11.92
C ILE A 73 -0.12 -11.24 -10.95
N GLU A 74 -0.66 -11.53 -9.78
CA GLU A 74 0.00 -12.34 -8.78
C GLU A 74 -0.25 -13.82 -9.12
N LEU A 75 0.83 -14.59 -9.20
CA LEU A 75 0.82 -16.03 -9.47
C LEU A 75 1.05 -16.83 -8.19
N ASP A 76 1.96 -16.35 -7.34
CA ASP A 76 2.30 -16.87 -6.01
C ASP A 76 2.73 -15.72 -5.09
N ASP A 77 2.89 -16.00 -3.78
CA ASP A 77 3.20 -15.02 -2.73
C ASP A 77 4.44 -14.12 -2.99
N ASP A 78 5.31 -14.44 -3.95
CA ASP A 78 6.45 -13.62 -4.38
C ASP A 78 6.59 -13.45 -5.91
N ARG A 79 5.71 -14.07 -6.70
CA ARG A 79 5.79 -14.04 -8.18
C ARG A 79 4.65 -13.22 -8.75
N TYR A 80 5.00 -12.13 -9.39
CA TYR A 80 4.04 -11.26 -10.07
C TYR A 80 4.47 -10.94 -11.49
N PHE A 81 3.48 -10.69 -12.33
CA PHE A 81 3.64 -10.30 -13.71
C PHE A 81 3.13 -8.87 -13.90
N ASP A 82 4.01 -7.99 -14.38
CA ASP A 82 3.67 -6.59 -14.56
C ASP A 82 2.69 -6.41 -15.72
N LEU A 83 1.56 -5.76 -15.44
CA LEU A 83 0.54 -5.42 -16.41
C LEU A 83 0.71 -3.96 -16.85
N GLY A 84 1.65 -3.77 -17.78
CA GLY A 84 1.71 -2.52 -18.54
C GLY A 84 0.41 -2.26 -19.30
N THR A 85 0.14 -1.01 -19.64
CA THR A 85 -1.11 -0.56 -20.29
C THR A 85 -1.45 -1.35 -21.56
N GLU A 86 -0.44 -1.69 -22.38
CA GLU A 86 -0.64 -2.48 -23.60
C GLU A 86 -1.10 -3.92 -23.31
N ARG A 87 -0.56 -4.53 -22.25
CA ARG A 87 -0.91 -5.90 -21.84
C ARG A 87 -2.29 -5.96 -21.23
N ILE A 88 -2.70 -4.95 -20.47
CA ILE A 88 -4.07 -4.84 -19.94
C ILE A 88 -5.07 -4.89 -21.09
N SER A 89 -4.87 -4.05 -22.11
CA SER A 89 -5.76 -4.00 -23.29
C SER A 89 -5.78 -5.33 -24.05
N ALA A 90 -4.64 -6.00 -24.21
CA ALA A 90 -4.56 -7.30 -24.86
C ALA A 90 -5.35 -8.37 -24.07
N LEU A 91 -5.16 -8.43 -22.75
CA LEU A 91 -5.85 -9.38 -21.87
C LEU A 91 -7.36 -9.11 -21.74
N GLN A 92 -7.77 -7.84 -21.80
CA GLN A 92 -9.17 -7.45 -21.87
C GLN A 92 -9.81 -7.87 -23.21
N THR A 93 -9.08 -7.72 -24.32
CA THR A 93 -9.56 -8.11 -25.66
C THR A 93 -9.83 -9.61 -25.75
N ILE A 94 -9.00 -10.44 -25.12
CA ILE A 94 -9.18 -11.90 -25.08
C ILE A 94 -10.11 -12.37 -23.95
N GLY A 95 -10.71 -11.44 -23.18
CA GLY A 95 -11.67 -11.74 -22.12
C GLY A 95 -11.06 -12.34 -20.84
N VAL A 96 -9.74 -12.28 -20.67
CA VAL A 96 -9.05 -12.72 -19.45
C VAL A 96 -9.23 -11.71 -18.32
N LEU A 97 -9.24 -10.41 -18.65
CA LEU A 97 -9.52 -9.35 -17.68
C LEU A 97 -10.91 -8.75 -17.91
N PRO A 98 -11.67 -8.46 -16.84
CA PRO A 98 -12.96 -7.79 -16.97
C PRO A 98 -12.81 -6.36 -17.50
N ILE A 99 -13.82 -5.91 -18.24
CA ILE A 99 -13.97 -4.53 -18.70
C ILE A 99 -15.19 -3.93 -17.98
N PRO A 100 -15.06 -2.87 -17.17
CA PRO A 100 -13.84 -2.16 -16.78
C PRO A 100 -13.01 -2.90 -15.71
N LEU A 101 -11.70 -2.65 -15.65
CA LEU A 101 -10.86 -3.17 -14.55
C LEU A 101 -11.41 -2.64 -13.22
N SER A 102 -11.57 -3.52 -12.24
CA SER A 102 -11.96 -3.14 -10.89
C SER A 102 -10.94 -2.14 -10.34
N ALA A 103 -11.35 -0.87 -10.26
CA ALA A 103 -10.62 0.19 -9.59
C ALA A 103 -10.76 0.01 -8.08
N ALA A 104 -10.22 -1.09 -7.55
CA ALA A 104 -10.13 -1.27 -6.11
C ALA A 104 -9.22 -0.16 -5.57
N PRO A 105 -9.75 0.73 -4.72
CA PRO A 105 -8.95 1.79 -4.14
C PRO A 105 -7.92 1.18 -3.20
N ILE A 106 -6.74 1.78 -3.15
CA ILE A 106 -5.74 1.47 -2.13
C ILE A 106 -6.40 1.72 -0.76
N PRO A 107 -6.33 0.77 0.19
CA PRO A 107 -6.96 0.96 1.49
C PRO A 107 -6.39 2.19 2.18
N ALA A 108 -7.25 2.99 2.82
CA ALA A 108 -6.83 4.22 3.49
C ALA A 108 -5.75 3.98 4.57
N SER A 109 -5.70 2.77 5.14
CA SER A 109 -4.63 2.36 6.07
C SER A 109 -3.24 2.46 5.43
N GLU A 110 -3.08 2.05 4.17
CA GLU A 110 -1.78 2.10 3.48
C GLU A 110 -1.35 3.56 3.23
N TYR A 111 -2.30 4.45 2.96
CA TYR A 111 -2.04 5.88 2.86
C TYR A 111 -1.58 6.48 4.18
N VAL A 112 -2.29 6.17 5.28
CA VAL A 112 -1.91 6.66 6.60
C VAL A 112 -0.52 6.15 6.99
N ILE A 113 -0.22 4.88 6.70
CA ILE A 113 1.08 4.28 6.98
C ILE A 113 2.17 4.95 6.12
N GLY A 114 1.97 5.03 4.80
CA GLY A 114 2.95 5.54 3.85
C GLY A 114 3.24 7.04 3.97
N TYR A 115 2.34 7.81 4.60
CA TYR A 115 2.54 9.24 4.87
C TYR A 115 2.62 9.58 6.36
N SER A 116 2.78 8.58 7.23
CA SER A 116 2.81 8.75 8.70
C SER A 116 3.93 9.66 9.20
N LEU A 117 5.01 9.82 8.44
CA LEU A 117 6.13 10.68 8.82
C LEU A 117 5.77 12.18 8.87
N TRP A 118 4.92 12.64 7.96
CA TRP A 118 4.54 14.06 7.85
C TRP A 118 3.81 14.64 9.07
N PRO A 119 2.75 13.98 9.61
CA PRO A 119 2.09 14.49 10.81
C PRO A 119 2.99 14.46 12.04
N ILE A 120 3.88 13.46 12.17
CA ILE A 120 4.87 13.40 13.26
C ILE A 120 5.82 14.58 13.17
N LEU A 121 6.35 14.85 11.96
CA LEU A 121 7.25 15.98 11.73
C LEU A 121 6.59 17.33 12.04
N ALA A 122 5.35 17.51 11.58
CA ALA A 122 4.56 18.72 11.85
C ALA A 122 4.33 18.92 13.36
N PHE A 123 4.01 17.86 14.09
CA PHE A 123 3.80 17.91 15.54
C PHE A 123 5.08 18.32 16.29
N VAL A 124 6.23 17.72 15.93
CA VAL A 124 7.53 18.05 16.56
C VAL A 124 7.92 19.50 16.29
N LEU A 125 7.73 19.98 15.06
CA LEU A 125 7.97 21.38 14.68
C LEU A 125 7.13 22.34 15.52
N ILE A 126 5.81 22.12 15.56
CA ILE A 126 4.87 22.98 16.31
C ILE A 126 5.22 22.99 17.80
N SER A 127 5.45 21.81 18.39
CA SER A 127 5.80 21.68 19.81
C SER A 127 7.09 22.42 20.15
N THR A 128 8.10 22.32 19.28
CA THR A 128 9.39 23.00 19.46
C THR A 128 9.23 24.51 19.37
N THR A 129 8.49 25.02 18.37
CA THR A 129 8.23 26.46 18.22
C THR A 129 7.45 27.03 19.41
N ILE A 130 6.41 26.33 19.88
CA ILE A 130 5.64 26.74 21.06
C ILE A 130 6.53 26.77 22.30
N SER A 131 7.37 25.75 22.49
CA SER A 131 8.28 25.67 23.64
C SER A 131 9.29 26.82 23.64
N ILE A 132 9.85 27.16 22.48
CA ILE A 132 10.75 28.32 22.31
C ILE A 132 10.02 29.62 22.63
N MET A 133 8.80 29.79 22.12
CA MET A 133 8.02 31.01 22.32
C MET A 133 7.60 31.21 23.78
N ILE A 134 7.27 30.13 24.49
CA ILE A 134 6.99 30.16 25.94
C ILE A 134 8.26 30.50 26.72
N ARG A 135 9.41 29.92 26.34
CA ARG A 135 10.69 30.21 27.00
C ARG A 135 11.10 31.68 26.84
N ASN A 136 10.90 32.25 25.66
CA ASN A 136 11.27 33.64 25.36
C ASN A 136 10.34 34.67 26.04
N ARG A 137 9.11 34.28 26.44
CA ARG A 137 8.20 35.14 27.22
C ARG A 137 8.44 35.07 28.73
N ARG A 138 9.24 34.12 29.21
CA ARG A 138 9.58 33.96 30.64
C ARG A 138 10.97 34.51 31.02
N SER A 139 11.72 35.03 30.03
CA SER A 139 12.98 35.77 30.23
C SER A 139 12.74 37.26 30.00
#